data_AF-A0A9D5JHX4-F1
#
_entry.id   AF-A0A9D5JHX4-F1
#
_cell.length_a   1.000
_cell.length_b   1.000
_cell.length_c   1.000
_cell.angle_alpha   90.00
_cell.angle_beta   90.00
_cell.angle_gamma   90.00
#
_symmetry.space_group_name_H-M   'P 1'
#
loop_
_entity.id
_entity.type
_entity.pdbx_description
1 polymer ?
#
loop_
_entity_poly.entity_id
_entity_poly.type
_entity_poly.pdbx_seq_one_letter_code
_entity_poly.pdbx_strand_id
1 'polypeptide(L)'
;MKSIKSFILLLGASCLFCSSSLASDILTLNNQMVFEGKIIKIKHCIILFKAQGKKYFVPADQILSLQFEDTADPIYTKWLKIEEGDPQKCLKGNLDAYQYHGKKGLHFALGSLFGPFAIIGTLSANPNPYNGRKTLALSENREHFDDPEYLACYKKKAKEILVGRELIGLSCTVVYLFIRLVILFSTFSFS
;
A
#
# COMPACT_ATOMS: atom_id res chain seq x y z
N MET A 1 9.06 -73.03 12.66
CA MET A 1 8.04 -71.96 12.53
C MET A 1 7.94 -71.18 13.85
N LYS A 2 8.71 -70.09 14.01
CA LYS A 2 8.61 -69.08 15.11
C LYS A 2 9.84 -68.15 15.03
N SER A 3 10.03 -67.36 13.96
CA SER A 3 11.06 -66.30 14.00
C SER A 3 11.09 -65.30 12.81
N ILE A 4 9.96 -64.91 12.21
CA ILE A 4 10.00 -63.90 11.11
C ILE A 4 8.90 -62.83 11.25
N LYS A 5 8.02 -62.89 12.26
CA LYS A 5 6.95 -61.89 12.44
C LYS A 5 7.33 -60.69 13.30
N SER A 6 8.48 -60.70 13.99
CA SER A 6 8.90 -59.59 14.87
C SER A 6 9.78 -58.52 14.22
N PHE A 7 10.22 -58.70 12.98
CA PHE A 7 11.10 -57.70 12.33
C PHE A 7 10.36 -56.62 11.54
N ILE A 8 9.09 -56.82 11.22
CA ILE A 8 8.28 -55.87 10.44
C ILE A 8 7.67 -54.76 11.33
N LEU A 9 7.64 -54.96 12.65
CA LEU A 9 7.08 -53.99 13.61
C LEU A 9 8.09 -52.93 14.10
N LEU A 10 9.38 -53.02 13.73
CA LEU A 10 10.41 -52.09 14.19
C LEU A 10 10.85 -51.01 13.17
N LEU A 11 10.38 -51.07 11.92
CA LEU A 11 10.73 -50.09 10.88
C LEU A 11 9.63 -49.06 10.57
N GLY A 12 8.45 -49.17 11.20
CA GLY A 12 7.28 -48.33 10.94
C GLY A 12 7.03 -47.20 11.94
N ALA A 13 8.01 -46.84 12.79
CA ALA A 13 7.83 -45.87 13.88
C ALA A 13 8.91 -44.79 13.93
N SER A 14 9.54 -44.46 12.80
CA SER A 14 10.48 -43.32 12.68
C SER A 14 10.10 -42.41 11.51
N CYS A 15 8.82 -42.10 11.37
CA CYS A 15 8.40 -40.86 10.75
C CYS A 15 8.21 -39.84 11.89
N LEU A 16 9.31 -39.57 12.60
CA LEU A 16 9.44 -38.38 13.41
C LEU A 16 9.26 -37.22 12.44
N PHE A 17 8.08 -36.62 12.49
CA PHE A 17 7.79 -35.37 11.83
C PHE A 17 8.97 -34.43 12.11
N CYS A 18 9.77 -34.19 11.07
CA CYS A 18 10.55 -32.97 10.96
C CYS A 18 9.52 -31.85 11.02
N SER A 19 9.21 -31.38 12.21
CA SER A 19 8.73 -30.02 12.42
C SER A 19 9.90 -29.15 11.97
N SER A 20 9.98 -28.91 10.65
CA SER A 20 10.73 -27.77 10.14
C SER A 20 10.20 -26.59 10.93
N SER A 21 11.01 -26.07 11.85
CA SER A 21 10.78 -24.79 12.49
C SER A 21 10.65 -23.80 11.36
N LEU A 22 9.41 -23.54 10.94
CA LEU A 22 9.15 -22.55 9.93
C LEU A 22 9.47 -21.25 10.61
N ALA A 23 10.61 -20.69 10.23
CA ALA A 23 11.03 -19.38 10.64
C ALA A 23 9.84 -18.42 10.51
N SER A 24 9.37 -17.86 11.62
CA SER A 24 8.11 -17.11 11.69
C SER A 24 8.32 -15.77 12.40
N ASP A 25 7.92 -14.71 11.72
CA ASP A 25 7.85 -13.37 12.30
C ASP A 25 6.73 -13.32 13.35
N ILE A 26 6.95 -12.54 14.40
CA ILE A 26 6.00 -12.32 15.48
C ILE A 26 5.40 -10.91 15.33
N LEU A 27 4.07 -10.85 15.28
CA LEU A 27 3.29 -9.62 15.28
C LEU A 27 2.57 -9.49 16.63
N THR A 28 2.86 -8.43 17.39
CA THR A 28 2.12 -8.08 18.60
C THR A 28 1.26 -6.85 18.34
N LEU A 29 -0.03 -6.93 18.66
CA LEU A 29 -0.98 -5.82 18.54
C LEU A 29 -1.09 -5.03 19.86
N ASN A 30 -1.64 -3.81 19.80
CA ASN A 30 -1.83 -2.93 20.97
C ASN A 30 -2.70 -3.53 22.07
N ASN A 31 -3.60 -4.44 21.70
CA ASN A 31 -4.40 -5.20 22.66
C ASN A 31 -3.67 -6.43 23.22
N GLN A 32 -2.35 -6.50 23.06
CA GLN A 32 -1.45 -7.55 23.55
C GLN A 32 -1.65 -8.93 22.89
N MET A 33 -2.49 -9.04 21.85
CA MET A 33 -2.58 -10.27 21.08
C MET A 33 -1.31 -10.50 20.26
N VAL A 34 -0.80 -11.73 20.29
CA VAL A 34 0.43 -12.14 19.60
C VAL A 34 0.08 -13.13 18.49
N PHE A 35 0.62 -12.90 17.30
CA PHE A 35 0.43 -13.74 16.14
C PHE A 35 1.77 -14.16 15.54
N GLU A 36 1.95 -15.45 15.34
CA GLU A 36 3.07 -16.03 14.59
C GLU A 36 2.71 -16.18 13.12
N GLY A 37 3.61 -15.77 12.23
CA GLY A 37 3.35 -15.81 10.81
C GLY A 37 4.50 -15.29 9.97
N LYS A 38 4.19 -14.67 8.83
CA LYS A 38 5.19 -14.07 7.96
C LYS A 38 4.74 -12.70 7.49
N ILE A 39 5.59 -11.71 7.64
CA ILE A 39 5.38 -10.38 7.10
C ILE A 39 5.72 -10.42 5.61
N ILE A 40 4.69 -10.32 4.78
CA ILE A 40 4.85 -10.43 3.32
C ILE A 40 5.26 -9.09 2.72
N LYS A 41 4.73 -7.99 3.26
CA LYS A 41 4.93 -6.65 2.71
C LYS A 41 4.57 -5.57 3.69
N ILE A 42 5.33 -4.49 3.68
CA ILE A 42 5.03 -3.25 4.41
C ILE A 42 4.81 -2.14 3.39
N LYS A 43 3.60 -1.54 3.39
CA LYS A 43 3.20 -0.50 2.45
C LYS A 43 2.24 0.49 3.13
N HIS A 44 2.62 1.78 3.18
CA HIS A 44 1.74 2.89 3.60
C HIS A 44 1.08 2.67 4.97
N CYS A 45 1.88 2.48 6.02
CA CYS A 45 1.36 2.25 7.38
C CYS A 45 0.43 1.03 7.47
N ILE A 46 0.51 0.08 6.53
CA ILE A 46 -0.22 -1.18 6.56
C ILE A 46 0.77 -2.31 6.33
N ILE A 47 0.64 -3.34 7.14
CA ILE A 47 1.43 -4.56 7.07
C ILE A 47 0.55 -5.68 6.50
N LEU A 48 1.03 -6.30 5.43
CA LEU A 48 0.45 -7.53 4.90
C LEU A 48 1.08 -8.71 5.65
N PHE A 49 0.35 -9.23 6.62
CA PHE A 49 0.77 -10.34 7.46
C PHE A 49 0.09 -11.64 7.02
N LYS A 50 0.83 -12.75 6.95
CA LYS A 50 0.28 -14.06 6.60
C LYS A 50 0.38 -15.00 7.81
N ALA A 51 -0.76 -15.47 8.30
CA ALA A 51 -0.86 -16.46 9.37
C ALA A 51 -1.85 -17.55 8.98
N GLN A 52 -1.53 -18.82 9.31
CA GLN A 52 -2.41 -19.98 9.04
C GLN A 52 -2.93 -20.04 7.59
N GLY A 53 -2.08 -19.69 6.62
CA GLY A 53 -2.43 -19.67 5.20
C GLY A 53 -3.28 -18.47 4.74
N LYS A 54 -3.79 -17.64 5.65
CA LYS A 54 -4.59 -16.44 5.35
C LYS A 54 -3.74 -15.17 5.39
N LYS A 55 -4.13 -14.17 4.61
CA LYS A 55 -3.49 -12.85 4.56
C LYS A 55 -4.34 -11.82 5.28
N TYR A 56 -3.69 -10.98 6.07
CA TYR A 56 -4.28 -9.94 6.90
C TYR A 56 -3.64 -8.60 6.58
N PHE A 57 -4.44 -7.55 6.46
CA PHE A 57 -3.96 -6.18 6.37
C PHE A 57 -4.06 -5.57 7.76
N VAL A 58 -2.92 -5.30 8.38
CA VAL A 58 -2.83 -4.80 9.74
C VAL A 58 -2.35 -3.35 9.69
N PRO A 59 -3.18 -2.38 10.11
CA PRO A 59 -2.77 -0.99 10.22
C PRO A 59 -1.64 -0.82 11.25
N ALA A 60 -0.64 0.00 10.95
CA ALA A 60 0.55 0.19 11.79
C ALA A 60 0.21 0.82 13.15
N ASP A 61 -0.86 1.60 13.24
CA ASP A 61 -1.37 2.18 14.49
C ASP A 61 -1.96 1.13 15.45
N GLN A 62 -2.19 -0.10 14.99
CA GLN A 62 -2.65 -1.21 15.83
C GLN A 62 -1.51 -2.13 16.29
N ILE A 63 -0.29 -1.89 15.81
CA ILE A 63 0.86 -2.76 16.04
C ILE A 63 1.65 -2.22 17.23
N LEU A 64 1.83 -3.07 18.23
CA LEU A 64 2.65 -2.77 19.39
C LEU A 64 4.13 -3.06 19.10
N SER A 65 4.41 -4.21 18.47
CA SER A 65 5.77 -4.58 18.08
C SER A 65 5.78 -5.62 16.96
N LEU A 66 6.90 -5.66 16.24
CA LEU A 66 7.23 -6.68 15.25
C LEU A 66 8.58 -7.29 15.61
N GLN A 67 8.67 -8.62 15.55
CA GLN A 67 9.94 -9.32 15.67
C GLN A 67 10.13 -10.12 14.39
N PHE A 68 11.20 -9.81 13.68
CA PHE A 68 11.58 -10.50 12.46
C PHE A 68 12.61 -11.55 12.83
N GLU A 69 12.43 -12.77 12.34
CA GLU A 69 13.44 -13.81 12.55
C GLU A 69 14.65 -13.58 11.64
N ASP A 70 14.41 -13.21 10.39
CA ASP A 70 15.46 -12.92 9.43
C ASP A 70 15.75 -11.40 9.38
N THR A 71 16.79 -10.99 10.09
CA THR A 71 17.28 -9.60 10.07
C THR A 71 18.02 -9.23 8.78
N ALA A 72 18.33 -10.20 7.91
CA ALA A 72 18.81 -9.92 6.57
C ALA A 72 17.67 -9.66 5.57
N ASP A 73 16.40 -9.82 5.98
CA ASP A 73 15.26 -9.61 5.09
C ASP A 73 15.17 -8.13 4.65
N PRO A 74 15.06 -7.84 3.33
CA PRO A 74 14.86 -6.48 2.83
C PRO A 74 13.60 -5.79 3.40
N ILE A 75 12.62 -6.54 3.89
CA ILE A 75 11.44 -6.04 4.61
C ILE A 75 11.85 -5.52 5.98
N TYR A 76 12.71 -6.21 6.72
CA TYR A 76 13.23 -5.76 8.02
C TYR A 76 14.01 -4.45 7.89
N THR A 77 14.95 -4.38 6.93
CA THR A 77 15.72 -3.14 6.69
C THR A 77 14.82 -1.97 6.26
N LYS A 78 13.70 -2.25 5.60
CA LYS A 78 12.69 -1.24 5.25
C LYS A 78 11.84 -0.84 6.46
N TRP A 79 11.58 -1.76 7.38
CA TRP A 79 10.88 -1.48 8.63
C TRP A 79 11.72 -0.61 9.56
N LEU A 80 13.00 -0.93 9.75
CA LEU A 80 13.92 -0.10 10.55
C LEU A 80 13.95 1.37 10.07
N LYS A 81 13.94 1.60 8.75
CA LYS A 81 13.86 2.95 8.16
C LYS A 81 12.54 3.67 8.43
N ILE A 82 11.47 2.94 8.76
CA ILE A 82 10.17 3.51 9.13
C ILE A 82 10.11 3.72 10.65
N GLU A 83 10.72 2.82 11.44
CA GLU A 83 10.75 2.86 12.91
C GLU A 83 11.76 3.88 13.47
N GLU A 84 12.81 4.22 12.72
CA GLU A 84 13.67 5.38 13.01
C GLU A 84 12.92 6.73 12.92
N GLY A 85 11.74 6.74 12.29
CA GLY A 85 10.82 7.87 12.20
C GLY A 85 9.66 7.75 13.19
N ASP A 86 8.98 8.87 13.48
CA ASP A 86 7.72 8.82 14.24
C ASP A 86 6.62 8.38 13.27
N PRO A 87 6.07 7.14 13.39
CA PRO A 87 5.11 6.60 12.41
C PRO A 87 3.85 7.46 12.28
N GLN A 88 3.58 8.35 13.25
CA GLN A 88 2.49 9.31 13.17
C GLN A 88 2.73 10.39 12.10
N LYS A 89 3.96 10.80 11.83
CA LYS A 89 4.28 11.88 10.88
C LYS A 89 3.90 11.53 9.46
N CYS A 90 4.26 10.32 9.00
CA CYS A 90 3.87 9.86 7.68
C CYS A 90 2.33 9.73 7.56
N LEU A 91 1.67 9.21 8.59
CA LEU A 91 0.21 9.09 8.62
C LEU A 91 -0.48 10.47 8.57
N LYS A 92 -0.02 11.43 9.38
CA LYS A 92 -0.47 12.84 9.37
C LYS A 92 -0.28 13.46 7.98
N GLY A 93 0.88 13.28 7.36
CA GLY A 93 1.14 13.76 5.99
C GLY A 93 0.20 13.16 4.95
N ASN A 94 -0.10 11.87 5.04
CA ASN A 94 -1.09 11.21 4.18
C ASN A 94 -2.50 11.78 4.37
N LEU A 95 -2.91 11.99 5.62
CA LEU A 95 -4.24 12.52 5.96
C LEU A 95 -4.40 13.97 5.49
N ASP A 96 -3.41 14.82 5.71
CA ASP A 96 -3.43 16.22 5.25
C ASP A 96 -3.47 16.33 3.73
N ALA A 97 -2.69 15.49 3.04
CA ALA A 97 -2.76 15.39 1.59
C ALA A 97 -4.16 14.96 1.12
N TYR A 98 -4.78 13.99 1.80
CA TYR A 98 -6.10 13.51 1.43
C TYR A 98 -7.22 14.54 1.61
N GLN A 99 -7.22 15.21 2.77
CA GLN A 99 -8.29 16.13 3.18
C GLN A 99 -8.13 17.53 2.57
N TYR A 100 -6.89 18.01 2.51
CA TYR A 100 -6.62 19.42 2.22
C TYR A 100 -5.90 19.67 0.89
N HIS A 101 -5.25 18.67 0.29
CA HIS A 101 -4.65 18.85 -1.03
C HIS A 101 -5.73 19.16 -2.06
N GLY A 102 -5.57 20.32 -2.71
CA GLY A 102 -6.58 20.91 -3.59
C GLY A 102 -6.52 20.42 -5.04
N LYS A 103 -7.17 21.19 -5.92
CA LYS A 103 -7.09 21.08 -7.40
C LYS A 103 -7.64 19.78 -8.02
N LYS A 104 -8.42 18.99 -7.28
CA LYS A 104 -9.04 17.73 -7.78
C LYS A 104 -9.83 17.93 -9.09
N GLY A 105 -10.63 19.00 -9.17
CA GLY A 105 -11.42 19.32 -10.37
C GLY A 105 -10.57 19.75 -11.57
N LEU A 106 -9.50 20.52 -11.32
CA LEU A 106 -8.55 20.91 -12.38
C LEU A 106 -7.86 19.68 -12.98
N HIS A 107 -7.39 18.75 -12.14
CA HIS A 107 -6.73 17.54 -12.61
C HIS A 107 -7.68 16.58 -13.35
N PHE A 108 -8.95 16.52 -12.97
CA PHE A 108 -9.96 15.85 -13.79
C PHE A 108 -10.04 16.48 -15.20
N ALA A 109 -10.18 17.81 -15.30
CA ALA A 109 -10.24 18.49 -16.59
C ALA A 109 -8.95 18.32 -17.41
N LEU A 110 -7.78 18.38 -16.77
CA LEU A 110 -6.50 18.12 -17.43
C LEU A 110 -6.43 16.70 -17.98
N GLY A 111 -6.87 15.70 -17.23
CA GLY A 111 -6.98 14.32 -17.71
C GLY A 111 -7.93 14.18 -18.89
N SER A 112 -9.08 14.86 -18.87
CA SER A 112 -10.02 14.82 -19.98
C SER A 112 -9.49 15.48 -21.25
N LEU A 113 -8.78 16.60 -21.14
CA LEU A 113 -8.31 17.39 -22.27
C LEU A 113 -6.95 16.94 -22.83
N PHE A 114 -6.01 16.60 -21.96
CA PHE A 114 -4.63 16.30 -22.31
C PHE A 114 -4.26 14.82 -22.09
N GLY A 115 -5.16 14.03 -21.50
CA GLY A 115 -5.03 12.59 -21.37
C GLY A 115 -3.74 12.15 -20.68
N PRO A 116 -2.96 11.23 -21.30
CA PRO A 116 -1.76 10.69 -20.68
C PRO A 116 -0.66 11.74 -20.42
N PHE A 117 -0.62 12.83 -21.18
CA PHE A 117 0.39 13.89 -20.98
C PHE A 117 0.20 14.61 -19.63
N ALA A 118 -1.05 14.80 -19.20
CA ALA A 118 -1.34 15.36 -17.87
C ALA A 118 -0.79 14.48 -16.75
N ILE A 119 -0.95 13.15 -16.89
CA ILE A 119 -0.48 12.17 -15.90
C ILE A 119 1.04 12.23 -15.76
N ILE A 120 1.78 12.27 -16.88
CA ILE A 120 3.25 12.39 -16.87
C ILE A 120 3.69 13.71 -16.20
N GLY A 121 2.99 14.81 -16.50
CA GLY A 121 3.23 16.11 -15.86
C GLY A 121 3.03 16.04 -14.34
N THR A 122 1.95 15.42 -13.89
CA THR A 122 1.64 15.27 -12.46
C THR A 122 2.61 14.35 -11.72
N LEU A 123 3.07 13.26 -12.35
CA LEU A 123 4.10 12.40 -11.77
C LEU A 123 5.42 13.14 -11.55
N SER A 124 5.75 14.08 -12.42
CA SER A 124 6.96 14.92 -12.36
C SER A 124 6.84 16.09 -11.37
N ALA A 125 5.63 16.43 -10.91
CA ALA A 125 5.42 17.54 -9.99
C ALA A 125 6.06 17.27 -8.61
N ASN A 126 6.37 18.34 -7.87
CA ASN A 126 6.86 18.26 -6.49
C ASN A 126 5.86 18.99 -5.56
N PRO A 127 4.74 18.35 -5.19
CA PRO A 127 3.74 18.98 -4.34
C PRO A 127 4.35 19.36 -2.98
N ASN A 128 3.90 20.48 -2.42
CA ASN A 128 4.37 20.97 -1.13
C ASN A 128 3.17 21.53 -0.35
N PRO A 129 3.03 21.19 0.95
CA PRO A 129 1.91 21.67 1.77
C PRO A 129 1.82 23.21 1.86
N TYR A 130 2.94 23.94 1.79
CA TYR A 130 2.95 25.41 1.77
C TYR A 130 2.29 26.01 0.53
N ASN A 131 2.28 25.29 -0.59
CA ASN A 131 1.70 25.78 -1.85
C ASN A 131 0.16 25.67 -1.88
N GLY A 132 -0.43 24.91 -0.95
CA GLY A 132 -1.87 24.70 -0.87
C GLY A 132 -2.52 25.64 0.13
N ARG A 133 -3.26 26.67 -0.31
CA ARG A 133 -3.99 27.59 0.60
C ARG A 133 -4.82 26.86 1.65
N LYS A 134 -5.53 25.80 1.23
CA LYS A 134 -6.37 24.99 2.13
C LYS A 134 -5.53 24.17 3.12
N THR A 135 -4.47 23.50 2.66
CA THR A 135 -3.55 22.76 3.54
C THR A 135 -2.90 23.69 4.55
N LEU A 136 -2.38 24.83 4.09
CA LEU A 136 -1.74 25.82 4.94
C LEU A 136 -2.72 26.44 5.96
N ALA A 137 -3.99 26.61 5.62
CA ALA A 137 -4.98 27.19 6.53
C ALA A 137 -5.59 26.19 7.51
N LEU A 138 -5.75 24.92 7.11
CA LEU A 138 -6.57 23.95 7.88
C LEU A 138 -5.77 22.79 8.50
N SER A 139 -4.53 22.54 8.07
CA SER A 139 -3.72 21.49 8.70
C SER A 139 -3.37 21.89 10.14
N GLU A 140 -3.57 20.95 11.05
CA GLU A 140 -3.14 21.00 12.45
C GLU A 140 -1.70 20.51 12.64
N ASN A 141 -1.05 19.99 11.57
CA ASN A 141 0.27 19.35 11.61
C ASN A 141 1.37 20.22 10.96
N ARG A 142 1.26 21.55 11.08
CA ARG A 142 2.13 22.50 10.36
C ARG A 142 3.58 22.42 10.82
N GLU A 143 3.80 22.05 12.07
CA GLU A 143 5.10 21.79 12.68
C GLU A 143 5.88 20.67 11.99
N HIS A 144 5.19 19.82 11.21
CA HIS A 144 5.82 18.74 10.44
C HIS A 144 6.05 19.09 8.96
N PHE A 145 5.72 20.30 8.50
CA PHE A 145 5.83 20.63 7.07
C PHE A 145 7.26 20.66 6.54
N ASP A 146 8.25 20.85 7.42
CA ASP A 146 9.67 20.77 7.06
C ASP A 146 10.28 19.38 7.35
N ASP A 147 9.50 18.47 7.96
CA ASP A 147 9.94 17.12 8.27
C ASP A 147 10.00 16.27 6.98
N PRO A 148 11.14 15.63 6.67
CA PRO A 148 11.32 14.90 5.43
C PRO A 148 10.42 13.67 5.32
N GLU A 149 10.07 13.03 6.43
CA GLU A 149 9.20 11.85 6.47
C GLU A 149 7.75 12.25 6.19
N TYR A 150 7.26 13.30 6.88
CA TYR A 150 5.95 13.88 6.62
C TYR A 150 5.83 14.30 5.14
N LEU A 151 6.82 15.04 4.63
CA LEU A 151 6.82 15.55 3.26
C LEU A 151 6.82 14.42 2.23
N ALA A 152 7.57 13.34 2.46
CA ALA A 152 7.61 12.19 1.55
C ALA A 152 6.21 11.54 1.42
N CYS A 153 5.53 11.32 2.54
CA CYS A 153 4.20 10.72 2.57
C CYS A 153 3.13 11.66 2.00
N TYR A 154 3.14 12.95 2.40
CA TYR A 154 2.27 13.98 1.83
C TYR A 154 2.40 14.04 0.31
N LYS A 155 3.64 14.14 -0.21
CA LYS A 155 3.91 14.26 -1.65
C LYS A 155 3.37 13.07 -2.42
N LYS A 156 3.65 11.88 -1.91
CA LYS A 156 3.21 10.64 -2.53
C LYS A 156 1.69 10.58 -2.61
N LYS A 157 1.00 10.88 -1.50
CA LYS A 157 -0.46 10.82 -1.45
C LYS A 157 -1.12 11.91 -2.29
N ALA A 158 -0.56 13.11 -2.30
CA ALA A 158 -1.00 14.20 -3.16
C ALA A 158 -0.96 13.80 -4.64
N LYS A 159 0.18 13.26 -5.12
CA LYS A 159 0.32 12.77 -6.50
C LYS A 159 -0.70 11.69 -6.83
N GLU A 160 -0.86 10.70 -5.95
CA GLU A 160 -1.80 9.59 -6.14
C GLU A 160 -3.23 10.10 -6.37
N ILE A 161 -3.67 11.08 -5.57
CA ILE A 161 -4.99 11.69 -5.69
C ILE A 161 -5.15 12.43 -7.02
N LEU A 162 -4.15 13.23 -7.40
CA LEU A 162 -4.20 14.02 -8.63
C LEU A 162 -4.18 13.14 -9.89
N VAL A 163 -3.26 12.17 -9.95
CA VAL A 163 -3.20 11.16 -11.03
C VAL A 163 -4.49 10.37 -11.12
N GLY A 164 -5.06 9.98 -9.97
CA GLY A 164 -6.35 9.31 -9.93
C GLY A 164 -7.46 10.14 -10.58
N ARG A 165 -7.49 11.45 -10.36
CA ARG A 165 -8.49 12.35 -11.01
C ARG A 165 -8.24 12.52 -12.50
N GLU A 166 -6.99 12.62 -12.92
CA GLU A 166 -6.63 12.67 -14.34
C GLU A 166 -7.04 11.38 -15.08
N LEU A 167 -6.79 10.21 -14.49
CA LEU A 167 -7.20 8.93 -15.06
C LEU A 167 -8.71 8.83 -15.25
N ILE A 168 -9.48 9.32 -14.27
CA ILE A 168 -10.95 9.38 -14.40
C ILE A 168 -11.33 10.32 -15.54
N GLY A 169 -10.70 11.50 -15.61
CA GLY A 169 -10.94 12.46 -16.70
C GLY A 169 -10.65 11.89 -18.09
N LEU A 170 -9.50 11.24 -18.26
CA LEU A 170 -9.12 10.55 -19.49
C LEU A 170 -10.13 9.44 -19.84
N SER A 171 -10.53 8.64 -18.85
CA SER A 171 -11.50 7.56 -19.05
C SER A 171 -12.84 8.10 -19.55
N CYS A 172 -13.34 9.21 -18.99
CA CYS A 172 -14.54 9.87 -19.47
C CYS A 172 -14.42 10.31 -20.94
N THR A 173 -13.28 10.88 -21.33
CA THR A 173 -13.03 11.29 -22.73
C THR A 173 -13.02 10.09 -23.67
N VAL A 174 -12.34 9.00 -23.31
CA VAL A 174 -12.30 7.77 -24.13
C VAL A 174 -13.71 7.20 -24.33
N VAL A 175 -14.52 7.11 -23.27
CA VAL A 175 -15.90 6.64 -23.35
C VAL A 175 -16.74 7.54 -24.26
N TYR A 176 -16.62 8.87 -24.12
CA TYR A 176 -17.33 9.83 -24.96
C TYR A 176 -16.98 9.66 -26.45
N LEU A 177 -15.69 9.54 -26.77
CA LEU A 177 -15.21 9.34 -28.14
C LEU A 177 -15.70 8.00 -28.72
N PHE A 178 -15.69 6.94 -27.92
CA PHE A 178 -16.21 5.64 -28.33
C PHE A 178 -17.70 5.69 -28.68
N ILE A 179 -18.53 6.33 -27.83
CA ILE A 179 -19.96 6.51 -28.09
C ILE A 179 -20.18 7.30 -29.39
N ARG A 180 -19.43 8.38 -29.59
CA ARG A 180 -19.49 9.18 -30.82
C ARG A 180 -19.14 8.36 -32.06
N LEU A 181 -18.10 7.55 -31.98
CA LEU A 181 -17.67 6.68 -33.06
C LEU A 181 -18.76 5.67 -33.43
N VAL A 182 -19.37 5.02 -32.42
CA VAL A 182 -20.47 4.06 -32.63
C VAL A 182 -21.66 4.72 -33.32
N ILE A 183 -22.09 5.90 -32.87
CA ILE A 183 -23.20 6.64 -33.49
C ILE A 183 -22.87 6.98 -34.94
N LEU A 184 -21.65 7.43 -35.24
CA LEU A 184 -21.23 7.80 -36.58
C LEU A 184 -21.23 6.59 -37.54
N PHE A 185 -20.75 5.43 -37.08
CA PHE A 185 -20.84 4.18 -37.84
C PHE A 185 -22.28 3.72 -38.06
N SER A 186 -23.13 3.84 -37.04
CA SER A 186 -24.56 3.50 -37.19
C SER A 186 -25.23 4.39 -38.24
N THR A 187 -24.92 5.68 -38.31
CA THR A 187 -25.50 6.56 -39.34
C THR A 187 -25.01 6.28 -40.76
N PHE A 188 -23.76 5.80 -40.91
CA PHE A 188 -23.17 5.56 -42.23
C PHE A 188 -23.66 4.24 -42.86
N SER A 189 -23.96 3.21 -42.06
CA SER A 189 -24.46 1.93 -42.56
C SER A 189 -25.90 1.96 -43.11
N PHE A 190 -26.62 3.07 -42.96
CA PHE A 190 -28.01 3.24 -43.41
C PHE A 190 -28.18 4.26 -44.56
N SER A 191 -27.07 4.76 -45.16
CA SER A 191 -27.07 5.55 -46.40
C SER A 191 -26.43 4.76 -47.53
#